data_AF-A0A382YYR3-F1
#
_entry.id   AF-A0A382YYR3-F1
#
_cell.length_a   1.000
_cell.length_b   1.000
_cell.length_c   1.000
_cell.angle_alpha   90.00
_cell.angle_beta   90.00
_cell.angle_gamma   90.00
#
_symmetry.space_group_name_H-M   'P 1'
#
loop_
_entity.id
_entity.type
_entity.pdbx_description
1 polymer ?
#
loop_
_entity_poly.entity_id
_entity_poly.type
_entity_poly.pdbx_seq_one_letter_code
_entity_poly.pdbx_strand_id
1 'polypeptide(L)'
;RLDPSGSVTPNYCLREKLRREPHNLDLAELEYPDMDEFGIDFDTMLGSIERKIQDKKLANFEVQRRCILGVFDYSSFRLWKDLKDDWETMRDTNPAVKHLMYTAGTRFEDPVEVPDPRLDPYCPLHGNDSQSEAIQWALDGRSFRLEGPPGTGKTQTIANLIASCLAHGKKVLFVAEKATALNQVKKKLHSVGLANYCLELHAKGDKDTRIRTNIREQLTEALGDSTDPQDAKWEDLAFRISAEQEILDGYREALHSVNEA
;
A
#
# COMPACT_ATOMS: atom_id res chain seq x y z
N ARG A 1 16.24 14.41 20.90
CA ARG A 1 17.34 14.03 19.97
C ARG A 1 16.89 14.52 18.61
N LEU A 2 17.52 15.57 18.08
CA LEU A 2 17.23 16.08 16.73
C LEU A 2 17.55 14.96 15.74
N ASP A 3 16.68 14.75 14.76
CA ASP A 3 16.87 13.76 13.71
C ASP A 3 18.12 14.15 12.88
N PRO A 4 19.21 13.36 12.93
CA PRO A 4 20.43 13.67 12.18
C PRO A 4 20.24 13.54 10.66
N SER A 5 19.11 13.00 10.20
CA SER A 5 18.73 12.90 8.78
C SER A 5 17.71 13.97 8.33
N GLY A 6 17.34 14.89 9.23
CA GLY A 6 16.34 15.92 8.94
C GLY A 6 16.83 16.92 7.90
N SER A 7 16.53 16.69 6.62
CA SER A 7 16.68 17.69 5.56
C SER A 7 15.70 18.83 5.80
N VAL A 8 16.17 20.08 5.71
CA VAL A 8 15.28 21.25 5.75
C VAL A 8 14.25 21.09 4.64
N THR A 9 12.97 21.08 5.03
CA THR A 9 11.86 20.90 4.10
C THR A 9 11.05 22.19 4.07
N PRO A 10 10.84 22.80 2.90
CA PRO A 10 10.10 24.04 2.81
C PRO A 10 8.60 23.83 3.04
N ASN A 11 7.90 24.92 3.37
CA ASN A 11 6.45 24.91 3.43
C ASN A 11 5.85 24.99 2.02
N TYR A 12 5.81 23.84 1.36
CA TYR A 12 5.26 23.73 0.01
C TYR A 12 3.76 24.07 -0.06
N CYS A 13 2.98 23.83 1.00
CA CYS A 13 1.57 24.22 1.07
C CYS A 13 1.42 25.74 0.92
N LEU A 14 2.29 26.50 1.59
CA LEU A 14 2.32 27.96 1.47
C LEU A 14 2.67 28.37 0.05
N ARG A 15 3.70 27.76 -0.55
CA ARG A 15 4.10 28.08 -1.93
C ARG A 15 2.97 27.81 -2.92
N GLU A 16 2.33 26.64 -2.86
CA GLU A 16 1.22 26.29 -3.74
C GLU A 16 0.00 27.19 -3.54
N LYS A 17 -0.30 27.59 -2.30
CA LYS A 17 -1.38 28.54 -2.02
C LYS A 17 -1.10 29.91 -2.65
N LEU A 18 0.13 30.40 -2.58
CA LEU A 18 0.53 31.69 -3.14
C LEU A 18 0.68 31.65 -4.66
N ARG A 19 1.02 30.49 -5.23
CA ARG A 19 1.14 30.31 -6.68
C ARG A 19 -0.20 30.36 -7.40
N ARG A 20 -1.30 30.01 -6.74
CA ARG A 20 -2.65 30.00 -7.32
C ARG A 20 -3.30 31.38 -7.28
N GLU A 21 -4.37 31.55 -8.06
CA GLU A 21 -5.23 32.73 -7.95
C GLU A 21 -5.80 32.86 -6.53
N PRO A 22 -5.92 34.08 -5.98
CA PRO A 22 -5.70 35.38 -6.65
C PRO A 22 -4.26 35.90 -6.58
N HIS A 23 -3.33 35.19 -5.93
CA HIS A 23 -2.01 35.73 -5.59
C HIS A 23 -1.00 35.64 -6.73
N ASN A 24 -1.02 34.55 -7.51
CA ASN A 24 -0.11 34.31 -8.65
C ASN A 24 1.35 34.69 -8.35
N LEU A 25 1.82 34.31 -7.15
CA LEU A 25 3.12 34.62 -6.58
C LEU A 25 3.92 33.32 -6.44
N ASP A 26 4.97 33.18 -7.25
CA ASP A 26 5.85 32.01 -7.20
C ASP A 26 7.07 32.28 -6.31
N LEU A 27 7.17 31.51 -5.22
CA LEU A 27 8.23 31.60 -4.22
C LEU A 27 9.17 30.39 -4.36
N ALA A 28 9.89 30.32 -5.49
CA ALA A 28 10.86 29.25 -5.78
C ALA A 28 11.99 29.18 -4.73
N GLU A 29 12.35 30.33 -4.15
CA GLU A 29 13.39 30.48 -3.12
C GLU A 29 13.08 29.69 -1.84
N LEU A 30 11.82 29.33 -1.61
CA LEU A 30 11.47 28.43 -0.51
C LEU A 30 11.99 27.01 -0.80
N GLU A 31 11.87 26.50 -2.02
CA GLU A 31 12.32 25.13 -2.37
C GLU A 31 13.81 25.07 -2.69
N TYR A 32 14.34 26.12 -3.31
CA TYR A 32 15.73 26.21 -3.71
C TYR A 32 16.36 27.47 -3.09
N PRO A 33 16.64 27.46 -1.78
CA PRO A 33 17.26 28.60 -1.12
C PRO A 33 18.74 28.73 -1.50
N ASP A 34 19.21 29.96 -1.57
CA ASP A 34 20.64 30.25 -1.59
C ASP A 34 21.27 29.90 -0.23
N MET A 35 22.56 29.52 -0.25
CA MET A 35 23.29 29.05 0.92
C MET A 35 24.46 29.98 1.25
N ASP A 36 24.66 30.26 2.54
CA ASP A 36 25.80 31.01 3.09
C ASP A 36 26.71 30.10 3.94
N GLU A 37 27.69 30.69 4.64
CA GLU A 37 28.62 29.97 5.52
C GLU A 37 27.93 29.28 6.73
N PHE A 38 26.68 29.65 7.04
CA PHE A 38 25.91 29.17 8.18
C PHE A 38 24.71 28.29 7.79
N GLY A 39 24.46 28.09 6.49
CA GLY A 39 23.38 27.27 5.98
C GLY A 39 22.53 28.03 4.97
N ILE A 40 21.22 28.12 5.22
CA ILE A 40 20.29 28.86 4.34
C ILE A 40 20.44 30.35 4.58
N ASP A 41 20.68 31.13 3.52
CA ASP A 41 20.70 32.59 3.57
C ASP A 41 19.28 33.14 3.68
N PHE A 42 18.80 33.28 4.92
CA PHE A 42 17.48 33.84 5.21
C PHE A 42 17.38 35.33 4.87
N ASP A 43 18.49 36.08 4.88
CA ASP A 43 18.48 37.52 4.57
C ASP A 43 18.16 37.76 3.10
N THR A 44 18.87 37.07 2.22
CA THR A 44 18.65 37.13 0.78
C THR A 44 17.29 36.53 0.40
N MET A 45 16.91 35.40 0.99
CA MET A 45 15.60 34.77 0.74
C MET A 45 14.44 35.70 1.11
N LEU A 46 14.40 36.22 2.34
CA LEU A 46 13.30 37.07 2.80
C LEU A 46 13.25 38.38 2.01
N GLY A 47 14.41 38.96 1.67
CA GLY A 47 14.48 40.15 0.81
C GLY A 47 13.92 39.91 -0.59
N SER A 48 14.17 38.75 -1.19
CA SER A 48 13.56 38.37 -2.49
C SER A 48 12.04 38.24 -2.38
N ILE A 49 11.55 37.57 -1.32
CA ILE A 49 10.12 37.39 -1.07
C ILE A 49 9.42 38.75 -0.89
N GLU A 50 10.00 39.66 -0.11
CA GLU A 50 9.49 41.02 0.08
C GLU A 50 9.37 41.77 -1.24
N ARG A 51 10.42 41.74 -2.08
CA ARG A 51 10.41 42.38 -3.39
C ARG A 51 9.30 41.83 -4.28
N LYS A 52 9.14 40.50 -4.35
CA LYS A 52 8.08 39.87 -5.14
C LYS A 52 6.67 40.22 -4.65
N ILE A 53 6.47 40.34 -3.34
CA ILE A 53 5.19 40.78 -2.75
C ILE A 53 4.89 42.23 -3.12
N GLN A 54 5.89 43.11 -3.07
CA GLN A 54 5.78 44.52 -3.47
C GLN A 54 5.47 44.67 -4.95
N ASP A 55 6.17 43.94 -5.82
CA ASP A 55 5.97 43.96 -7.27
C ASP A 55 4.53 43.54 -7.66
N LYS A 56 3.97 42.56 -6.93
CA LYS A 56 2.58 42.08 -7.10
C LYS A 56 1.53 42.96 -6.40
N LYS A 57 1.93 44.01 -5.68
CA LYS A 57 1.05 44.96 -4.97
C LYS A 57 0.06 44.27 -4.02
N LEU A 58 0.51 43.23 -3.32
CA LEU A 58 -0.34 42.49 -2.38
C LEU A 58 -0.50 43.29 -1.06
N ALA A 59 -1.55 44.13 -1.00
CA ALA A 59 -1.76 45.10 0.09
C ALA A 59 -1.96 44.52 1.50
N ASN A 60 -2.24 43.22 1.62
CA ASN A 60 -2.54 42.56 2.91
C ASN A 60 -1.45 41.56 3.34
N PHE A 61 -0.23 41.72 2.83
CA PHE A 61 0.90 40.83 3.12
C PHE A 61 2.01 41.59 3.85
N GLU A 62 2.55 40.94 4.87
CA GLU A 62 3.72 41.41 5.62
C GLU A 62 4.68 40.22 5.79
N VAL A 63 5.97 40.46 5.56
CA VAL A 63 7.01 39.46 5.81
C VAL A 63 7.55 39.71 7.22
N GLN A 64 7.45 38.71 8.08
CA GLN A 64 7.92 38.80 9.47
C GLN A 64 9.03 37.81 9.74
N ARG A 65 10.12 38.29 10.34
CA ARG A 65 11.24 37.46 10.81
C ARG A 65 10.89 36.78 12.14
N ARG A 66 10.19 35.65 12.06
CA ARG A 66 9.74 34.88 13.23
C ARG A 66 10.11 33.41 13.09
N CYS A 67 10.65 32.85 14.16
CA CYS A 67 10.87 31.41 14.30
C CYS A 67 9.78 30.84 15.22
N ILE A 68 9.03 29.84 14.72
CA ILE A 68 7.98 29.16 15.47
C ILE A 68 8.37 27.70 15.61
N LEU A 69 8.44 27.23 16.86
CA LEU A 69 8.61 25.82 17.17
C LEU A 69 7.26 25.20 17.52
N GLY A 70 6.83 24.21 16.74
CA GLY A 70 5.56 23.52 16.94
C GLY A 70 5.57 22.13 16.33
N VAL A 71 4.59 21.32 16.69
CA VAL A 71 4.36 20.01 16.09
C VAL A 71 3.36 20.20 14.96
N PHE A 72 3.82 20.04 13.73
CA PHE A 72 3.02 20.19 12.52
C PHE A 72 2.84 18.83 11.83
N ASP A 73 1.61 18.48 11.44
CA ASP A 73 1.31 17.26 10.71
C ASP A 73 1.35 17.52 9.20
N TYR A 74 2.45 17.12 8.54
CA TYR A 74 2.68 17.34 7.11
C TYR A 74 2.46 16.07 6.26
N SER A 75 1.87 15.03 6.82
CA SER A 75 1.69 13.72 6.15
C SER A 75 0.94 13.85 4.80
N SER A 76 -0.15 14.61 4.76
CA SER A 76 -0.95 14.80 3.54
C SER A 76 -0.23 15.54 2.42
N PHE A 77 0.72 16.42 2.75
CA PHE A 77 1.46 17.16 1.73
C PHE A 77 2.43 16.24 0.97
N ARG A 78 3.10 15.32 1.66
CA ARG A 78 4.01 14.37 1.01
C ARG A 78 3.28 13.51 -0.01
N LEU A 79 2.11 12.97 0.38
CA LEU A 79 1.25 12.21 -0.54
C LEU A 79 0.88 13.03 -1.79
N TRP A 80 0.54 14.31 -1.61
CA TRP A 80 0.22 15.20 -2.72
C TRP A 80 1.44 15.47 -3.62
N LYS A 81 2.62 15.65 -3.04
CA LYS A 81 3.86 15.87 -3.79
C LYS A 81 4.22 14.63 -4.60
N ASP A 82 4.23 13.45 -3.98
CA ASP A 82 4.49 12.18 -4.65
C ASP A 82 3.52 11.95 -5.81
N LEU A 83 2.23 12.24 -5.61
CA LEU A 83 1.24 12.16 -6.69
C LEU A 83 1.52 13.17 -7.80
N LYS A 84 1.86 14.42 -7.47
CA LYS A 84 2.13 15.47 -8.48
C LYS A 84 3.39 15.16 -9.29
N ASP A 85 4.43 14.65 -8.65
CA ASP A 85 5.74 14.46 -9.25
C ASP A 85 5.77 13.16 -10.08
N ASP A 86 5.06 12.10 -9.67
CA ASP A 86 5.16 10.76 -10.26
C ASP A 86 3.87 10.23 -10.94
N TRP A 87 2.80 11.03 -11.11
CA TRP A 87 1.53 10.52 -11.67
C TRP A 87 1.68 9.88 -13.05
N GLU A 88 2.58 10.37 -13.90
CA GLU A 88 2.82 9.80 -15.24
C GLU A 88 3.39 8.39 -15.13
N THR A 89 4.37 8.20 -14.25
CA THR A 89 4.94 6.88 -13.93
C THR A 89 3.87 5.95 -13.38
N MET A 90 3.00 6.43 -12.47
CA MET A 90 1.92 5.62 -11.91
C MET A 90 0.91 5.18 -12.99
N ARG A 91 0.56 6.09 -13.91
CA ARG A 91 -0.30 5.81 -15.08
C ARG A 91 0.32 4.74 -15.97
N ASP A 92 1.60 4.86 -16.28
CA ASP A 92 2.24 3.96 -17.25
C ASP A 92 2.58 2.60 -16.66
N THR A 93 2.75 2.53 -15.34
CA THR A 93 3.07 1.27 -14.63
C THR A 93 1.84 0.41 -14.37
N ASN A 94 0.68 1.01 -14.06
CA ASN A 94 -0.49 0.25 -13.61
C ASN A 94 -1.73 0.52 -14.49
N PRO A 95 -2.24 -0.50 -15.22
CA PRO A 95 -3.43 -0.38 -16.06
C PRO A 95 -4.68 0.12 -15.31
N ALA A 96 -4.87 -0.30 -14.05
CA ALA A 96 -6.00 0.13 -13.23
C ALA A 96 -5.90 1.61 -12.86
N VAL A 97 -4.70 2.12 -12.57
CA VAL A 97 -4.46 3.55 -12.32
C VAL A 97 -4.78 4.35 -13.57
N LYS A 98 -4.28 3.93 -14.74
CA LYS A 98 -4.60 4.57 -16.03
C LYS A 98 -6.11 4.61 -16.28
N HIS A 99 -6.81 3.51 -16.02
CA HIS A 99 -8.27 3.43 -16.16
C HIS A 99 -9.00 4.43 -15.27
N LEU A 100 -8.60 4.54 -13.99
CA LEU A 100 -9.16 5.50 -13.05
C LEU A 100 -8.94 6.96 -13.47
N MET A 101 -7.87 7.26 -14.21
CA MET A 101 -7.56 8.63 -14.64
C MET A 101 -8.32 9.06 -15.90
N TYR A 102 -8.46 8.18 -16.89
CA TYR A 102 -8.96 8.58 -18.22
C TYR A 102 -10.33 8.01 -18.59
N THR A 103 -10.70 6.86 -18.03
CA THR A 103 -11.87 6.07 -18.45
C THR A 103 -12.74 5.67 -17.26
N ALA A 104 -12.68 6.46 -16.17
CA ALA A 104 -13.49 6.28 -14.99
C ALA A 104 -14.98 6.22 -15.34
N GLY A 105 -15.67 5.18 -14.87
CA GLY A 105 -17.09 4.93 -15.15
C GLY A 105 -17.35 3.92 -16.27
N THR A 106 -16.32 3.52 -17.02
CA THR A 106 -16.42 2.37 -17.94
C THR A 106 -15.94 1.09 -17.27
N ARG A 107 -16.32 -0.08 -17.84
CA ARG A 107 -15.85 -1.37 -17.36
C ARG A 107 -14.33 -1.45 -17.51
N PHE A 108 -13.65 -1.85 -16.44
CA PHE A 108 -12.21 -2.13 -16.48
C PHE A 108 -12.00 -3.51 -17.10
N GLU A 109 -11.17 -3.57 -18.15
CA GLU A 109 -10.68 -4.82 -18.72
C GLU A 109 -9.23 -5.01 -18.27
N ASP A 110 -9.02 -6.05 -17.48
CA ASP A 110 -7.72 -6.35 -16.91
C ASP A 110 -6.86 -7.07 -17.97
N PRO A 111 -5.70 -6.51 -18.37
CA PRO A 111 -4.83 -7.13 -19.38
C PRO A 111 -4.06 -8.35 -18.85
N VAL A 112 -4.21 -8.70 -17.56
CA VAL A 112 -3.51 -9.83 -16.96
C VAL A 112 -3.97 -11.15 -17.58
N GLU A 113 -3.02 -11.89 -18.16
CA GLU A 113 -3.22 -13.25 -18.62
C GLU A 113 -3.29 -14.20 -17.42
N VAL A 114 -4.29 -15.07 -17.42
CA VAL A 114 -4.47 -16.06 -16.35
C VAL A 114 -3.41 -17.14 -16.52
N PRO A 115 -2.64 -17.47 -15.47
CA PRO A 115 -1.69 -18.57 -15.54
C PRO A 115 -2.40 -19.91 -15.72
N ASP A 116 -1.79 -20.79 -16.53
CA ASP A 116 -2.24 -22.16 -16.75
C ASP A 116 -1.05 -23.13 -16.56
N PRO A 117 -1.08 -24.06 -15.57
CA PRO A 117 -2.16 -24.28 -14.61
C PRO A 117 -2.31 -23.13 -13.61
N ARG A 118 -3.52 -22.97 -13.08
CA ARG A 118 -3.80 -22.00 -12.02
C ARG A 118 -3.22 -22.49 -10.69
N LEU A 119 -2.82 -21.54 -9.85
CA LEU A 119 -2.36 -21.84 -8.49
C LEU A 119 -3.55 -22.14 -7.58
N ASP A 120 -3.44 -23.19 -6.76
CA ASP A 120 -4.46 -23.58 -5.81
C ASP A 120 -4.51 -22.64 -4.59
N PRO A 121 -5.69 -22.16 -4.17
CA PRO A 121 -5.77 -21.22 -3.07
C PRO A 121 -5.58 -21.88 -1.70
N TYR A 122 -4.64 -21.35 -0.91
CA TYR A 122 -4.46 -21.73 0.49
C TYR A 122 -5.34 -20.87 1.41
N CYS A 123 -6.43 -21.45 1.90
CA CYS A 123 -7.46 -20.76 2.68
C CYS A 123 -7.56 -21.34 4.10
N PRO A 124 -6.79 -20.85 5.09
CA PRO A 124 -6.79 -21.40 6.45
C PRO A 124 -8.07 -21.11 7.25
N LEU A 125 -8.98 -20.30 6.71
CA LEU A 125 -10.23 -19.92 7.34
C LEU A 125 -11.40 -20.18 6.39
N HIS A 126 -12.58 -20.49 6.96
CA HIS A 126 -13.77 -20.78 6.16
C HIS A 126 -14.17 -19.62 5.24
N GLY A 127 -14.57 -19.98 4.03
CA GLY A 127 -15.17 -19.07 3.06
C GLY A 127 -16.17 -19.81 2.17
N ASN A 128 -16.96 -19.04 1.42
CA ASN A 128 -17.86 -19.56 0.39
C ASN A 128 -17.24 -19.43 -1.01
N ASP A 129 -17.90 -19.99 -2.02
CA ASP A 129 -17.38 -20.06 -3.39
C ASP A 129 -17.01 -18.69 -3.97
N SER A 130 -17.81 -17.64 -3.70
CA SER A 130 -17.51 -16.29 -4.20
C SER A 130 -16.31 -15.64 -3.51
N GLN A 131 -16.05 -15.98 -2.25
CA GLN A 131 -14.83 -15.57 -1.56
C GLN A 131 -13.61 -16.33 -2.08
N SER A 132 -13.75 -17.63 -2.34
CA SER A 132 -12.71 -18.46 -2.96
C SER A 132 -12.35 -17.96 -4.37
N GLU A 133 -13.35 -17.56 -5.17
CA GLU A 133 -13.12 -16.97 -6.49
C GLU A 133 -12.35 -15.65 -6.41
N ALA A 134 -12.67 -14.78 -5.44
CA ALA A 134 -11.92 -13.55 -5.23
C ALA A 134 -10.45 -13.80 -4.84
N ILE A 135 -10.19 -14.85 -4.05
CA ILE A 135 -8.83 -15.26 -3.71
C ILE A 135 -8.10 -15.77 -4.95
N GLN A 136 -8.77 -16.56 -5.77
CA GLN A 136 -8.23 -17.05 -7.02
C GLN A 136 -7.87 -15.91 -7.99
N TRP A 137 -8.72 -14.88 -8.13
CA TRP A 137 -8.40 -13.71 -8.96
C TRP A 137 -7.12 -13.00 -8.49
N ALA A 138 -6.87 -12.95 -7.17
CA ALA A 138 -5.62 -12.39 -6.64
C ALA A 138 -4.40 -13.27 -6.95
N LEU A 139 -4.57 -14.60 -6.92
CA LEU A 139 -3.51 -15.54 -7.33
C LEU A 139 -3.19 -15.43 -8.82
N ASP A 140 -4.22 -15.27 -9.65
CA ASP A 140 -4.12 -15.03 -11.09
C ASP A 140 -3.49 -13.66 -11.42
N GLY A 141 -3.29 -12.78 -10.42
CA GLY A 141 -2.67 -11.46 -10.59
C GLY A 141 -3.64 -10.35 -11.01
N ARG A 142 -4.95 -10.60 -10.99
CA ARG A 142 -5.96 -9.63 -11.41
C ARG A 142 -6.14 -8.49 -10.42
N SER A 143 -6.50 -7.33 -10.94
CA SER A 143 -6.96 -6.14 -10.23
C SER A 143 -8.48 -6.14 -10.16
N PHE A 144 -9.04 -6.18 -8.95
CA PHE A 144 -10.48 -6.24 -8.75
C PHE A 144 -10.93 -5.47 -7.51
N ARG A 145 -12.23 -5.17 -7.46
CA ARG A 145 -12.90 -4.58 -6.29
C ARG A 145 -13.68 -5.65 -5.56
N LEU A 146 -13.37 -5.85 -4.28
CA LEU A 146 -14.13 -6.76 -3.40
C LEU A 146 -15.27 -6.02 -2.69
N GLU A 147 -16.50 -6.26 -3.14
CA GLU A 147 -17.71 -5.70 -2.53
C GLU A 147 -18.46 -6.74 -1.69
N GLY A 148 -19.27 -6.27 -0.75
CA GLY A 148 -19.96 -7.14 0.20
C GLY A 148 -20.67 -6.32 1.29
N PRO A 149 -21.88 -6.70 1.70
CA PRO A 149 -22.57 -6.08 2.82
C PRO A 149 -21.78 -6.17 4.14
N PRO A 150 -22.06 -5.30 5.13
CA PRO A 150 -21.48 -5.42 6.46
C PRO A 150 -21.73 -6.83 7.05
N GLY A 151 -20.70 -7.42 7.67
CA GLY A 151 -20.79 -8.75 8.28
C GLY A 151 -20.57 -9.95 7.34
N THR A 152 -20.40 -9.74 6.03
CA THR A 152 -20.22 -10.84 5.03
C THR A 152 -18.80 -11.42 4.97
N GLY A 153 -18.02 -11.25 6.04
CA GLY A 153 -16.69 -11.87 6.11
C GLY A 153 -15.61 -11.22 5.24
N LYS A 154 -15.71 -9.94 4.84
CA LYS A 154 -14.64 -9.29 4.05
C LYS A 154 -13.24 -9.40 4.67
N THR A 155 -13.13 -9.12 5.96
CA THR A 155 -11.88 -9.28 6.72
C THR A 155 -11.38 -10.72 6.65
N GLN A 156 -12.30 -11.68 6.62
CA GLN A 156 -12.02 -13.10 6.48
C GLN A 156 -11.44 -13.43 5.10
N THR A 157 -12.08 -12.90 4.05
CA THR A 157 -11.61 -13.03 2.66
C THR A 157 -10.23 -12.39 2.46
N ILE A 158 -10.00 -11.20 3.01
CA ILE A 158 -8.70 -10.52 2.94
C ILE A 158 -7.61 -11.34 3.63
N ALA A 159 -7.88 -11.92 4.80
CA ALA A 159 -6.92 -12.75 5.51
C ALA A 159 -6.54 -14.01 4.70
N ASN A 160 -7.53 -14.67 4.08
CA ASN A 160 -7.26 -15.82 3.20
C ASN A 160 -6.50 -15.41 1.94
N LEU A 161 -6.82 -14.26 1.33
CA LEU A 161 -6.09 -13.74 0.18
C LEU A 161 -4.62 -13.53 0.52
N ILE A 162 -4.33 -12.88 1.65
CA ILE A 162 -2.95 -12.67 2.13
C ILE A 162 -2.28 -14.02 2.38
N ALA A 163 -2.95 -14.95 3.07
CA ALA A 163 -2.41 -16.29 3.34
C ALA A 163 -2.08 -17.05 2.05
N SER A 164 -2.98 -17.05 1.07
CA SER A 164 -2.78 -17.65 -0.25
C SER A 164 -1.60 -17.02 -0.99
N CYS A 165 -1.49 -15.69 -1.01
CA CYS A 165 -0.36 -15.02 -1.63
C CYS A 165 0.97 -15.38 -0.96
N LEU A 166 1.02 -15.42 0.37
CA LEU A 166 2.21 -15.80 1.13
C LEU A 166 2.61 -17.26 0.89
N ALA A 167 1.64 -18.18 0.84
CA ALA A 167 1.89 -19.60 0.54
C ALA A 167 2.55 -19.80 -0.83
N HIS A 168 2.30 -18.90 -1.78
CA HIS A 168 2.92 -18.89 -3.11
C HIS A 168 4.13 -17.96 -3.21
N GLY A 169 4.74 -17.58 -2.08
CA GLY A 169 5.97 -16.77 -2.04
C GLY A 169 5.80 -15.32 -2.49
N LYS A 170 4.56 -14.82 -2.62
CA LYS A 170 4.30 -13.42 -2.99
C LYS A 170 4.50 -12.50 -1.79
N LYS A 171 4.99 -11.28 -2.04
CA LYS A 171 5.05 -10.20 -1.06
C LYS A 171 3.76 -9.38 -1.11
N VAL A 172 3.19 -9.06 0.05
CA VAL A 172 1.91 -8.35 0.13
C VAL A 172 2.04 -7.07 0.94
N LEU A 173 1.62 -5.95 0.36
CA LEU A 173 1.43 -4.69 1.08
C LEU A 173 -0.06 -4.47 1.30
N PHE A 174 -0.51 -4.51 2.56
CA PHE A 174 -1.89 -4.21 2.91
C PHE A 174 -2.01 -2.79 3.45
N VAL A 175 -2.83 -1.97 2.79
CA VAL A 175 -3.06 -0.56 3.14
C VAL A 175 -4.52 -0.35 3.48
N ALA A 176 -4.80 0.42 4.54
CA ALA A 176 -6.15 0.82 4.91
C ALA A 176 -6.17 2.23 5.51
N GLU A 177 -7.28 2.95 5.31
CA GLU A 177 -7.46 4.30 5.86
C GLU A 177 -7.49 4.32 7.39
N LYS A 178 -8.11 3.31 8.01
CA LYS A 178 -8.31 3.23 9.46
C LYS A 178 -7.45 2.13 10.09
N ALA A 179 -6.75 2.47 11.16
CA ALA A 179 -5.98 1.51 11.96
C ALA A 179 -6.83 0.34 12.48
N THR A 180 -8.13 0.55 12.70
CA THR A 180 -9.06 -0.51 13.11
C THR A 180 -9.21 -1.62 12.06
N ALA A 181 -9.11 -1.30 10.77
CA ALA A 181 -9.17 -2.29 9.70
C ALA A 181 -7.88 -3.12 9.66
N LEU A 182 -6.71 -2.46 9.77
CA LEU A 182 -5.41 -3.12 9.89
C LEU A 182 -5.38 -4.10 11.06
N ASN A 183 -5.82 -3.65 12.24
CA ASN A 183 -5.85 -4.48 13.45
C ASN A 183 -6.78 -5.69 13.32
N GLN A 184 -7.91 -5.58 12.63
CA GLN A 184 -8.83 -6.69 12.42
C GLN A 184 -8.25 -7.77 11.51
N VAL A 185 -7.64 -7.37 10.40
CA VAL A 185 -6.97 -8.31 9.49
C VAL A 185 -5.78 -8.97 10.19
N LYS A 186 -4.96 -8.19 10.91
CA LYS A 186 -3.86 -8.74 11.70
C LYS A 186 -4.33 -9.78 12.72
N LYS A 187 -5.39 -9.50 13.49
CA LYS A 187 -5.95 -10.48 14.43
C LYS A 187 -6.33 -11.79 13.75
N LYS A 188 -6.86 -11.73 12.52
CA LYS A 188 -7.17 -12.93 11.73
C LYS A 188 -5.91 -13.67 11.28
N LEU A 189 -4.90 -12.97 10.80
CA LEU A 189 -3.61 -13.58 10.45
C LEU A 189 -2.92 -14.22 11.66
N HIS A 190 -2.95 -13.56 12.82
CA HIS A 190 -2.47 -14.16 14.07
C HIS A 190 -3.23 -15.43 14.45
N SER A 191 -4.56 -15.47 14.27
CA SER A 191 -5.35 -16.64 14.62
C SER A 191 -5.07 -17.88 13.76
N VAL A 192 -4.39 -17.70 12.63
CA VAL A 192 -3.95 -18.80 11.74
C VAL A 192 -2.43 -18.99 11.72
N GLY A 193 -1.73 -18.46 12.73
CA GLY A 193 -0.27 -18.65 12.84
C GLY A 193 0.57 -17.77 11.91
N LEU A 194 -0.02 -16.84 11.17
CA LEU A 194 0.72 -15.95 10.25
C LEU A 194 1.25 -14.66 10.90
N ALA A 195 1.27 -14.61 12.23
CA ALA A 195 1.74 -13.48 13.03
C ALA A 195 3.16 -13.03 12.65
N ASN A 196 4.06 -14.00 12.49
CA ASN A 196 5.49 -13.78 12.32
C ASN A 196 5.83 -13.23 10.93
N TYR A 197 4.90 -13.33 9.99
CA TYR A 197 5.01 -12.81 8.63
C TYR A 197 4.43 -11.39 8.48
N CYS A 198 3.93 -10.78 9.57
CA CYS A 198 3.26 -9.49 9.53
C CYS A 198 4.15 -8.35 10.05
N LEU A 199 4.67 -7.50 9.16
CA LEU A 199 5.35 -6.26 9.56
C LEU A 199 4.38 -5.07 9.57
N GLU A 200 4.15 -4.48 10.75
CA GLU A 200 3.33 -3.27 10.87
C GLU A 200 4.15 -2.00 10.72
N LEU A 201 3.77 -1.19 9.74
CA LEU A 201 4.30 0.16 9.55
C LEU A 201 3.22 1.19 9.91
N HIS A 202 3.36 1.87 11.05
CA HIS A 202 2.45 2.96 11.44
C HIS A 202 3.06 4.30 11.01
N ALA A 203 2.28 5.09 10.27
CA ALA A 203 2.69 6.40 9.77
C ALA A 203 3.01 7.43 10.87
N LYS A 204 2.57 7.21 12.12
CA LYS A 204 2.77 8.12 13.26
C LYS A 204 3.61 7.46 14.35
N GLY A 205 4.84 7.92 14.50
CA GLY A 205 5.64 7.71 15.72
C GLY A 205 6.37 6.37 15.82
N ASP A 206 6.41 5.58 14.76
CA ASP A 206 7.26 4.40 14.73
C ASP A 206 8.72 4.81 14.72
N LYS A 207 9.35 4.66 15.88
CA LYS A 207 10.80 4.77 15.99
C LYS A 207 11.39 3.64 15.17
N ASP A 208 12.35 3.95 14.31
CA ASP A 208 13.17 3.01 13.53
C ASP A 208 13.64 1.81 14.39
N THR A 209 13.91 2.04 15.68
CA THR A 209 14.21 1.00 16.66
C THR A 209 13.12 -0.08 16.78
N ARG A 210 11.83 0.29 16.80
CA ARG A 210 10.70 -0.66 16.89
C ARG A 210 10.64 -1.56 15.66
N ILE A 211 10.78 -0.97 14.47
CA ILE A 211 10.78 -1.71 13.20
C ILE A 211 11.95 -2.71 13.19
N ARG A 212 13.16 -2.26 13.52
CA ARG A 212 14.34 -3.13 13.59
C ARG A 212 14.21 -4.23 14.64
N THR A 213 13.60 -3.93 15.79
CA THR A 213 13.34 -4.95 16.83
C THR A 213 12.33 -5.97 16.34
N ASN A 214 11.22 -5.53 15.75
CA ASN A 214 10.18 -6.41 15.22
C ASN A 214 10.72 -7.34 14.12
N ILE A 215 11.48 -6.80 13.15
CA ILE A 215 12.15 -7.59 12.11
C ILE A 215 13.12 -8.60 12.74
N ARG A 216 13.92 -8.19 13.73
CA ARG A 216 14.86 -9.08 14.41
C ARG A 216 14.13 -10.23 15.11
N GLU A 217 13.06 -9.92 15.86
CA GLU A 217 12.25 -10.93 16.55
C GLU A 217 11.65 -11.93 15.55
N GLN A 218 11.03 -11.43 14.48
CA GLN A 218 10.45 -12.26 13.42
C GLN A 218 11.47 -13.16 12.73
N LEU A 219 12.65 -12.62 12.38
CA LEU A 219 13.72 -13.42 11.77
C LEU A 219 14.28 -14.47 12.75
N THR A 220 14.39 -14.12 14.04
CA THR A 220 14.90 -15.06 15.05
C THR A 220 13.92 -16.20 15.26
N GLU A 221 12.62 -15.90 15.27
CA GLU A 221 11.56 -16.91 15.39
C GLU A 221 11.47 -17.79 14.13
N ALA A 222 11.49 -17.20 12.94
CA ALA A 222 11.49 -17.96 11.68
C ALA A 222 12.74 -18.84 11.50
N LEU A 223 13.90 -18.43 12.03
CA LEU A 223 15.12 -19.25 12.06
C LEU A 223 15.09 -20.34 13.14
N GLY A 224 14.26 -20.16 14.17
CA GLY A 224 14.06 -21.11 15.25
C GLY A 224 13.00 -22.18 14.94
N ASP A 225 12.09 -21.88 14.00
CA ASP A 225 11.13 -22.85 13.46
C ASP A 225 11.86 -23.92 12.64
N SER A 226 11.86 -25.14 13.15
CA SER A 226 12.23 -26.35 12.41
C SER A 226 10.98 -26.95 11.76
N THR A 227 11.11 -27.55 10.56
CA THR A 227 10.07 -28.35 9.90
C THR A 227 9.34 -29.22 10.92
N ASP A 228 8.02 -29.05 11.04
CA ASP A 228 7.20 -29.82 11.97
C ASP A 228 7.16 -31.27 11.44
N PRO A 229 7.44 -32.29 12.28
CA PRO A 229 7.25 -33.68 11.89
C PRO A 229 5.86 -34.02 11.33
N GLN A 230 4.85 -33.18 11.58
CA GLN A 230 3.50 -33.30 11.00
C GLN A 230 3.41 -32.78 9.56
N ASP A 231 4.32 -31.93 9.10
CA ASP A 231 4.29 -31.35 7.74
C ASP A 231 4.28 -32.47 6.68
N ALA A 232 5.11 -33.50 6.85
CA ALA A 232 5.15 -34.65 5.94
C ALA A 232 3.83 -35.44 5.91
N LYS A 233 3.08 -35.48 7.03
CA LYS A 233 1.75 -36.12 7.07
C LYS A 233 0.69 -35.27 6.37
N TRP A 234 0.81 -33.95 6.47
CA TRP A 234 -0.07 -33.02 5.78
C TRP A 234 0.17 -33.03 4.28
N GLU A 235 1.43 -33.13 3.84
CA GLU A 235 1.78 -33.32 2.43
C GLU A 235 1.18 -34.62 1.85
N ASP A 236 1.30 -35.75 2.57
CA ASP A 236 0.69 -37.02 2.17
C ASP A 236 -0.84 -36.92 2.07
N LEU A 237 -1.48 -36.29 3.07
CA LEU A 237 -2.93 -36.11 3.06
C LEU A 237 -3.39 -35.19 1.93
N ALA A 238 -2.68 -34.08 1.68
CA ALA A 238 -2.97 -33.17 0.60
C ALA A 238 -2.86 -33.87 -0.76
N PHE A 239 -1.79 -34.64 -0.98
CA PHE A 239 -1.60 -35.43 -2.19
C PHE A 239 -2.76 -36.42 -2.43
N ARG A 240 -3.20 -37.11 -1.36
CA ARG A 240 -4.34 -38.04 -1.45
C ARG A 240 -5.65 -37.35 -1.77
N ILE A 241 -5.89 -36.17 -1.21
CA ILE A 241 -7.10 -35.38 -1.49
C ILE A 241 -7.09 -34.92 -2.96
N SER A 242 -5.97 -34.39 -3.45
CA SER A 242 -5.83 -33.97 -4.85
C SER A 242 -6.06 -35.14 -5.82
N ALA A 243 -5.52 -36.32 -5.53
CA ALA A 243 -5.75 -37.51 -6.36
C ALA A 243 -7.23 -37.92 -6.40
N GLU A 244 -7.94 -37.86 -5.27
CA GLU A 244 -9.37 -38.18 -5.23
C GLU A 244 -10.22 -37.11 -5.94
N GLN A 245 -9.82 -35.84 -5.85
CA GLN A 245 -10.46 -34.74 -6.58
C GLN A 245 -10.32 -34.93 -8.08
N GLU A 246 -9.15 -35.29 -8.60
CA GLU A 246 -8.95 -35.58 -10.03
C GLU A 246 -9.87 -36.71 -10.52
N ILE A 247 -10.07 -37.76 -9.72
CA ILE A 247 -10.99 -38.85 -10.05
C ILE A 247 -12.44 -38.34 -10.14
N LEU A 248 -12.87 -37.53 -9.17
CA LEU A 248 -14.22 -36.96 -9.14
C LEU A 248 -14.45 -35.96 -10.27
N ASP A 249 -13.45 -35.13 -10.60
CA ASP A 249 -13.49 -34.20 -11.71
C ASP A 249 -13.58 -34.95 -13.05
N GLY A 250 -12.78 -36.02 -13.23
CA GLY A 250 -12.89 -36.89 -14.40
C GLY A 250 -14.28 -37.54 -14.53
N TYR A 251 -14.89 -37.95 -13.42
CA TYR A 251 -16.27 -38.48 -13.43
C TYR A 251 -17.29 -37.40 -13.82
N ARG A 252 -17.15 -36.18 -13.30
CA ARG A 252 -17.99 -35.04 -13.65
C ARG A 252 -17.86 -34.67 -15.12
N GLU A 253 -16.65 -34.63 -15.65
CA GLU A 253 -16.39 -34.38 -17.07
C GLU A 253 -17.03 -35.46 -17.95
N ALA A 254 -16.88 -36.74 -17.58
CA ALA A 254 -17.51 -37.84 -18.31
C ALA A 254 -19.05 -37.73 -18.33
N LEU A 255 -19.68 -37.36 -17.21
CA LEU A 255 -21.13 -37.13 -17.13
C LEU A 255 -21.62 -35.97 -18.00
N HIS A 256 -20.78 -34.95 -18.21
CA HIS A 256 -21.13 -33.76 -19.01
C HIS A 256 -20.60 -33.82 -20.45
N SER A 257 -19.83 -34.85 -20.80
CA SER A 257 -19.41 -35.11 -22.17
C SER A 257 -20.63 -35.51 -23.02
N VAL A 258 -20.72 -34.97 -24.23
CA VAL A 258 -21.77 -35.35 -25.17
C VAL A 258 -21.44 -36.75 -25.66
N ASN A 259 -22.34 -37.72 -25.45
CA ASN A 259 -22.21 -39.03 -26.08
C ASN A 259 -22.19 -38.83 -27.60
N GLU A 260 -21.03 -39.01 -28.23
CA GLU A 260 -20.99 -39.23 -29.68
C GLU A 260 -21.71 -40.55 -29.96
N ALA A 261 -22.81 -40.44 -30.71
CA ALA A 261 -23.66 -41.56 -31.11
C ALA A 261 -23.09 -42.31 -32.32
#